data_AF-A0A845U0G7-F1
#
_entry.id   AF-A0A845U0G7-F1
#
_cell.length_a   1.000
_cell.length_b   1.000
_cell.length_c   1.000
_cell.angle_alpha   90.00
_cell.angle_beta   90.00
_cell.angle_gamma   90.00
#
_symmetry.space_group_name_H-M   'P 1'
#
loop_
_entity.id
_entity.type
_entity.pdbx_description
1 polymer ?
#
loop_
_entity_poly.entity_id
_entity_poly.type
_entity_poly.pdbx_seq_one_letter_code
_entity_poly.pdbx_strand_id
1 'polypeptide(L)'
;MPKWLICIPLAVQWLWLAVRYRSTTLPSAANPCITAGGLVGEGKLEYFKDMGARARAATATYCSVRTDLVPCPVDVLQIMAKAGLEFPVIAKPDLGLCGYGVQKIDDLAALMRY
;
A
#
# COMPACT_ATOMS: atom_id res chain seq x y z
N MET A 1 -9.19 6.79 -19.96
CA MET A 1 -9.64 5.47 -20.44
C MET A 1 -10.31 4.71 -19.30
N PRO A 2 -11.40 3.97 -19.54
CA PRO A 2 -11.99 3.08 -18.56
C PRO A 2 -10.95 2.10 -18.00
N LYS A 3 -10.86 1.96 -16.67
CA LYS A 3 -9.88 1.06 -16.01
C LYS A 3 -9.99 -0.39 -16.52
N TRP A 4 -11.20 -0.86 -16.79
CA TRP A 4 -11.43 -2.22 -17.30
C TRP A 4 -10.78 -2.49 -18.66
N LEU A 5 -10.71 -1.48 -19.55
CA LEU A 5 -10.05 -1.64 -20.85
C LEU A 5 -8.54 -1.86 -20.71
N ILE A 6 -7.91 -1.20 -19.73
CA ILE A 6 -6.47 -1.37 -19.45
C ILE A 6 -6.18 -2.79 -18.96
N CYS A 7 -7.15 -3.43 -18.30
CA CYS A 7 -7.01 -4.79 -17.79
C CYS A 7 -7.20 -5.89 -18.85
N ILE A 8 -7.70 -5.59 -20.05
CA ILE A 8 -7.97 -6.61 -21.08
C ILE A 8 -6.71 -7.38 -21.50
N PRO A 9 -5.59 -6.72 -21.88
CA PRO A 9 -4.38 -7.44 -22.29
C PRO A 9 -3.84 -8.33 -21.16
N LEU A 10 -3.89 -7.83 -19.92
CA LEU A 10 -3.50 -8.57 -18.72
C LEU A 10 -4.36 -9.82 -18.53
N ALA A 11 -5.68 -9.69 -18.64
CA ALA A 11 -6.62 -10.80 -18.48
C ALA A 11 -6.42 -11.87 -19.57
N VAL A 12 -6.22 -11.46 -20.84
CA VAL A 12 -5.96 -12.40 -21.94
C VAL A 12 -4.66 -13.16 -21.72
N GLN A 13 -3.58 -12.47 -21.31
CA GLN A 13 -2.31 -13.11 -21.01
C GLN A 13 -2.43 -14.07 -19.81
N TRP A 14 -3.13 -13.67 -18.76
CA TRP A 14 -3.39 -14.55 -17.61
C TRP A 14 -4.15 -15.81 -18.05
N LEU A 15 -5.25 -15.69 -18.79
CA LEU A 15 -6.02 -16.84 -19.27
C LEU A 15 -5.16 -17.78 -20.12
N TRP A 16 -4.36 -17.25 -21.03
CA TRP A 16 -3.46 -18.06 -21.85
C TRP A 16 -2.42 -18.82 -21.01
N LEU A 17 -1.78 -18.15 -20.05
CA LEU A 17 -0.82 -18.78 -19.14
C LEU A 17 -1.51 -19.81 -18.22
N ALA A 18 -2.71 -19.52 -17.73
CA ALA A 18 -3.46 -20.43 -16.87
C ALA A 18 -3.77 -21.75 -17.60
N VAL A 19 -4.15 -21.68 -18.88
CA VAL A 19 -4.36 -22.87 -19.73
C VAL A 19 -3.04 -23.59 -19.99
N ARG A 20 -1.99 -22.86 -20.40
CA ARG A 20 -0.67 -23.44 -20.74
C ARG A 20 -0.05 -24.20 -19.58
N TYR A 21 -0.14 -23.65 -18.37
CA TYR A 21 0.46 -24.22 -17.15
C TYR A 21 -0.54 -24.96 -16.26
N ARG A 22 -1.80 -25.07 -16.71
CA ARG A 22 -2.89 -25.77 -16.00
C ARG A 22 -3.08 -25.29 -14.56
N SER A 23 -2.89 -24.00 -14.31
CA SER A 23 -3.02 -23.39 -13.00
C SER A 23 -3.48 -21.95 -13.10
N THR A 24 -4.68 -21.66 -12.60
CA THR A 24 -5.25 -20.31 -12.54
C THR A 24 -4.59 -19.43 -11.47
N THR A 25 -3.97 -20.04 -10.46
CA THR A 25 -3.25 -19.35 -9.38
C THR A 25 -1.79 -19.10 -9.70
N LEU A 26 -1.25 -19.61 -10.81
CA LEU A 26 0.16 -19.44 -11.16
C LEU A 26 0.67 -17.98 -11.07
N PRO A 27 -0.08 -16.94 -11.50
CA PRO A 27 0.39 -15.57 -11.36
C PRO A 27 0.63 -15.12 -9.93
N SER A 28 -0.05 -15.70 -8.94
CA SER A 28 0.18 -15.35 -7.54
C SER A 28 1.54 -15.83 -7.02
N ALA A 29 2.26 -16.65 -7.79
CA ALA A 29 3.62 -17.08 -7.47
C ALA A 29 4.70 -16.13 -8.00
N ALA A 30 4.35 -15.07 -8.74
CA ALA A 30 5.33 -14.16 -9.34
C ALA A 30 6.24 -13.47 -8.31
N ASN A 31 5.67 -13.11 -7.15
CA ASN A 31 6.40 -12.53 -6.03
C ASN A 31 6.00 -13.24 -4.72
N PRO A 32 6.62 -14.38 -4.38
CA PRO A 32 6.16 -15.22 -3.26
C PRO A 32 6.17 -14.54 -1.89
N CYS A 33 6.98 -13.50 -1.71
CA CYS A 33 7.05 -12.73 -0.48
C CYS A 33 5.95 -11.67 -0.35
N ILE A 34 5.10 -11.50 -1.37
CA ILE A 34 4.00 -10.54 -1.38
C ILE A 34 2.68 -11.29 -1.46
N THR A 35 1.68 -10.82 -0.71
CA THR A 35 0.31 -11.33 -0.70
C THR A 35 -0.21 -11.47 -2.13
N ALA A 36 -0.63 -12.69 -2.48
CA ALA A 36 -1.09 -13.07 -3.81
C ALA A 36 -0.14 -12.68 -4.96
N GLY A 37 1.17 -12.59 -4.73
CA GLY A 37 2.16 -12.19 -5.73
C GLY A 37 2.09 -10.71 -6.12
N GLY A 38 1.34 -9.89 -5.37
CA GLY A 38 1.02 -8.49 -5.72
C GLY A 38 -0.15 -8.34 -6.68
N LEU A 39 -0.98 -9.39 -6.83
CA LEU A 39 -2.16 -9.36 -7.69
C LEU A 39 -3.34 -8.63 -7.03
N VAL A 40 -3.55 -8.88 -5.73
CA VAL A 40 -4.66 -8.32 -4.96
C VAL A 40 -4.41 -8.46 -3.46
N GLY A 41 -4.85 -7.46 -2.71
CA GLY A 41 -4.97 -7.52 -1.25
C GLY A 41 -3.68 -7.19 -0.49
N GLU A 42 -2.61 -6.83 -1.20
CA GLU A 42 -1.35 -6.44 -0.61
C GLU A 42 -1.40 -5.03 0.02
N GLY A 43 -0.67 -4.87 1.13
CA GLY A 43 -0.53 -3.61 1.84
C GLY A 43 0.79 -2.90 1.49
N LYS A 44 0.81 -1.56 1.55
CA LYS A 44 2.05 -0.78 1.37
C LYS A 44 3.10 -1.12 2.42
N LEU A 45 2.67 -1.40 3.65
CA LEU A 45 3.56 -1.78 4.75
C LEU A 45 4.25 -3.12 4.53
N GLU A 46 3.61 -4.04 3.79
CA GLU A 46 4.19 -5.34 3.42
C GLU A 46 5.45 -5.15 2.59
N TYR A 47 5.37 -4.31 1.54
CA TYR A 47 6.54 -3.94 0.75
C TYR A 47 7.63 -3.30 1.60
N PHE A 48 7.26 -2.34 2.45
CA PHE A 48 8.24 -1.58 3.22
C PHE A 48 8.97 -2.41 4.28
N LYS A 49 8.36 -3.49 4.75
CA LYS A 49 8.97 -4.44 5.69
C LYS A 49 10.13 -5.20 5.06
N ASP A 50 9.97 -5.60 3.79
CA ASP A 50 10.93 -6.43 3.08
C ASP A 50 11.95 -5.61 2.24
N MET A 51 11.82 -4.27 2.25
CA MET A 51 12.74 -3.39 1.53
C MET A 51 14.16 -3.43 2.11
N GLY A 52 15.13 -3.78 1.26
CA GLY A 52 16.55 -3.61 1.57
C GLY A 52 16.99 -2.13 1.61
N ALA A 53 18.23 -1.89 2.08
CA ALA A 53 18.77 -0.55 2.29
C ALA A 53 18.65 0.38 1.07
N ARG A 54 18.85 -0.14 -0.15
CA ARG A 54 18.73 0.64 -1.39
C ARG A 54 17.32 1.16 -1.63
N ALA A 55 16.30 0.30 -1.46
CA ALA A 55 14.91 0.71 -1.64
C ALA A 55 14.48 1.67 -0.52
N ARG A 56 14.94 1.41 0.71
CA ARG A 56 14.68 2.28 1.87
C ARG A 56 15.23 3.69 1.67
N ALA A 57 16.43 3.82 1.12
CA ALA A 57 17.06 5.12 0.87
C ALA A 57 16.30 5.97 -0.17
N ALA A 58 15.56 5.34 -1.08
CA ALA A 58 14.71 6.02 -2.06
C ALA A 58 13.26 6.23 -1.60
N THR A 59 12.91 5.72 -0.41
CA THR A 59 11.55 5.79 0.14
C THR A 59 11.46 6.97 1.10
N ALA A 60 10.41 7.79 0.95
CA ALA A 60 10.13 8.85 1.91
C ALA A 60 9.93 8.28 3.32
N THR A 61 10.36 9.02 4.32
CA THR A 61 10.09 8.72 5.73
C THR A 61 8.60 8.49 5.95
N TYR A 62 8.26 7.45 6.70
CA TYR A 62 6.87 7.10 6.96
C TYR A 62 6.73 6.46 8.34
N CYS A 63 5.52 6.49 8.88
CA CYS A 63 5.09 5.71 10.02
C CYS A 63 3.77 5.00 9.70
N SER A 64 3.41 4.00 10.49
CA SER A 64 2.10 3.34 10.42
C SER A 64 1.32 3.57 11.71
N VAL A 65 0.02 3.78 11.56
CA VAL A 65 -0.92 3.89 12.68
C VAL A 65 -2.03 2.88 12.41
N ARG A 66 -2.34 2.04 13.40
CA ARG A 66 -3.49 1.13 13.30
C ARG A 66 -4.75 1.88 13.68
N THR A 67 -5.81 1.67 12.92
CA THR A 67 -7.12 2.32 13.08
C THR A 67 -8.21 1.34 13.51
N ASP A 68 -7.81 0.18 14.03
CA ASP A 68 -8.72 -0.81 14.63
C ASP A 68 -9.41 -0.27 15.89
N LEU A 69 -8.82 0.73 16.53
CA LEU A 69 -9.43 1.57 17.57
C LEU A 69 -9.27 3.04 17.20
N VAL A 70 -10.09 3.92 17.79
CA VAL A 70 -9.91 5.37 17.66
C VAL A 70 -8.55 5.74 18.26
N PRO A 71 -7.57 6.21 17.46
CA PRO A 71 -6.24 6.51 17.98
C PRO A 71 -6.30 7.67 18.97
N CYS A 72 -5.52 7.61 20.05
CA CYS A 72 -5.30 8.79 20.87
C CYS A 72 -4.43 9.80 20.09
N PRO A 73 -4.80 11.10 20.01
CA PRO A 73 -4.02 12.09 19.28
C PRO A 73 -2.55 12.18 19.74
N VAL A 74 -2.31 11.99 21.05
CA VAL A 74 -0.96 12.03 21.63
C VAL A 74 -0.10 10.87 21.11
N ASP A 75 -0.67 9.68 21.00
CA ASP A 75 0.06 8.50 20.53
C ASP A 75 0.46 8.66 19.06
N VAL A 76 -0.46 9.18 18.24
CA VAL A 76 -0.19 9.45 16.81
C VAL A 76 0.94 10.47 16.65
N LEU A 77 0.90 11.57 17.40
CA LEU A 77 1.98 12.57 17.37
C LEU A 77 3.32 11.98 17.83
N GLN A 78 3.33 11.13 18.86
CA GLN A 78 4.55 10.47 19.31
C GLN A 78 5.10 9.52 18.25
N ILE A 79 4.24 8.76 17.56
CA ILE A 79 4.62 7.89 16.45
C ILE A 79 5.24 8.70 15.31
N MET A 80 4.60 9.81 14.93
CA MET A 80 5.13 10.73 13.92
C MET A 80 6.48 11.32 14.32
N ALA A 81 6.59 11.85 15.54
CA ALA A 81 7.82 12.45 16.04
C ALA A 81 8.98 11.43 16.11
N LYS A 82 8.72 10.19 16.55
CA LYS A 82 9.71 9.10 16.53
C LYS A 82 10.17 8.74 15.12
N ALA A 83 9.31 8.91 14.13
CA ALA A 83 9.65 8.73 12.73
C ALA A 83 10.31 9.97 12.11
N GLY A 84 10.40 11.11 12.81
CA GLY A 84 10.91 12.37 12.26
C GLY A 84 9.94 13.01 11.26
N LEU A 85 8.64 12.83 11.45
CA LEU A 85 7.59 13.43 10.63
C LEU A 85 6.95 14.62 11.33
N GLU A 86 6.79 15.70 10.58
CA GLU A 86 6.11 16.93 10.97
C GLU A 86 5.07 17.29 9.91
N PHE A 87 4.07 18.08 10.28
CA PHE A 87 3.09 18.56 9.32
C PHE A 87 3.72 19.54 8.31
N PRO A 88 3.27 19.55 7.04
CA PRO A 88 2.21 18.70 6.49
C PRO A 88 2.68 17.29 6.13
N VAL A 89 1.80 16.31 6.28
CA VAL A 89 2.05 14.89 5.93
C VAL A 89 1.04 14.36 4.91
N ILE A 90 1.39 13.28 4.22
CA ILE A 90 0.45 12.54 3.36
C ILE A 90 -0.10 11.35 4.13
N ALA A 91 -1.39 11.37 4.46
CA ALA A 91 -2.10 10.22 4.97
C ALA A 91 -2.58 9.35 3.79
N LYS A 92 -2.47 8.03 3.95
CA LYS A 92 -2.97 7.05 2.97
C LYS A 92 -3.37 5.76 3.68
N PRO A 93 -4.41 5.05 3.22
CA PRO A 93 -4.72 3.72 3.73
C PRO A 93 -3.58 2.76 3.41
N ASP A 94 -3.44 1.66 4.16
CA ASP A 94 -2.41 0.65 3.85
C ASP A 94 -2.72 -0.07 2.52
N LEU A 95 -3.96 -0.53 2.35
CA LEU A 95 -4.45 -1.11 1.10
C LEU A 95 -4.50 -0.06 -0.03
N GLY A 96 -4.02 -0.44 -1.21
CA GLY A 96 -4.03 0.41 -2.39
C GLY A 96 -5.38 0.39 -3.12
N LEU A 97 -5.97 1.57 -3.36
CA LEU A 97 -7.21 1.70 -4.14
C LEU A 97 -7.10 2.85 -5.15
N CYS A 98 -6.06 2.84 -5.99
CA CYS A 98 -5.81 3.86 -7.03
C CYS A 98 -5.83 5.32 -6.51
N GLY A 99 -5.22 5.58 -5.36
CA GLY A 99 -5.18 6.93 -4.75
C GLY A 99 -6.39 7.28 -3.88
N TYR A 100 -7.38 6.38 -3.77
CA TYR A 100 -8.47 6.56 -2.83
C TYR A 100 -7.95 6.65 -1.39
N GLY A 101 -8.48 7.60 -0.63
CA GLY A 101 -8.05 7.88 0.74
C GLY A 101 -6.65 8.51 0.83
N VAL A 102 -6.03 8.96 -0.25
CA VAL A 102 -4.79 9.74 -0.13
C VAL A 102 -5.13 11.20 0.12
N GLN A 103 -4.67 11.76 1.25
CA GLN A 103 -4.92 13.15 1.61
C GLN A 103 -3.66 13.82 2.14
N LYS A 104 -3.49 15.11 1.80
CA LYS A 104 -2.53 15.97 2.47
C LYS A 104 -3.17 16.46 3.76
N ILE A 105 -2.46 16.31 4.87
CA ILE A 105 -2.90 16.65 6.21
C ILE A 105 -1.99 17.76 6.71
N ASP A 106 -2.57 18.93 6.98
CA ASP A 106 -1.82 20.12 7.38
C ASP A 106 -1.72 20.27 8.91
N ASP A 107 -2.57 19.60 9.69
CA ASP A 107 -2.56 19.66 11.15
C ASP A 107 -3.17 18.40 11.82
N LEU A 108 -3.07 18.35 13.15
CA LEU A 108 -3.61 17.27 13.97
C LEU A 108 -5.13 17.14 13.85
N ALA A 109 -5.87 18.25 13.77
CA ALA A 109 -7.32 18.20 13.72
C ALA A 109 -7.81 17.57 12.41
N ALA A 110 -7.15 17.87 11.29
CA ALA A 110 -7.37 17.21 10.01
C ALA A 110 -6.97 15.74 10.06
N LEU A 111 -5.86 15.39 10.72
CA LEU A 111 -5.42 14.00 10.88
C LEU A 111 -6.44 13.14 11.64
N MET A 112 -7.08 13.70 12.66
CA MET A 112 -8.08 12.98 13.46
C MET A 112 -9.44 12.83 12.78
N ARG A 113 -9.70 13.58 11.69
CA ARG A 113 -10.92 13.47 10.88
C ARG A 113 -10.77 12.56 9.68
N TYR A 114 -9.53 12.29 9.28
CA TYR A 114 -9.15 11.39 8.20
C TYR A 114 -9.47 9.94 8.57
#